data_AF-A0A2V9T7W4-F1
#
_entry.id   AF-A0A2V9T7W4-F1
#
_cell.length_a   1.000
_cell.length_b   1.000
_cell.length_c   1.000
_cell.angle_alpha   90.00
_cell.angle_beta   90.00
_cell.angle_gamma   90.00
#
_symmetry.space_group_name_H-M   'P 1'
#
loop_
_entity.id
_entity.type
_entity.pdbx_description
1 polymer ?
#
loop_
_entity_poly.entity_id
_entity_poly.type
_entity_poly.pdbx_seq_one_letter_code
_entity_poly.pdbx_strand_id
1 'polypeptide(L)'
;MTLSQAQNAPSTEPSQPATKPVAQSISAEALYLQLRSVGLDKSRAYRIRETSFDRAAFHITLDDGTIAFTEDVAGHITGAFFVGDGEVLLVPPDKVERASMAMFTGAAILEERFVTAYFRFNDETFAELQPSLRAADDGSEFISQWNETAHNLAQADALRLLLSFSQFLPVAGQPSVAGNNSISNEDRFLHARLQGRRLGTFDLYYDLAATEQIWAGQLRTVEGTGYFDVWTAFALNRAAQRPQVVNTVTGEVGGPDAISCSSYQIKTEVKPPTRLDVQASLQMEVRQGGQRALLFELSRFLQIKQVEADGHPLEFIQNQALEGTQLARRGNDLVALVFP
;
A
#
# COMPACT_ATOMS: atom_id res chain seq x y z
N MET A 1 -63.17 41.67 31.31
CA MET A 1 -63.57 41.10 32.63
C MET A 1 -63.70 39.61 32.39
N THR A 2 -62.87 38.72 32.92
CA THR A 2 -62.34 38.64 34.28
C THR A 2 -61.01 37.89 34.24
N LEU A 3 -60.04 38.35 35.03
CA LEU A 3 -58.73 37.73 35.22
C LEU A 3 -58.86 36.43 36.03
N SER A 4 -58.02 35.43 35.72
CA SER A 4 -57.43 34.59 36.76
C SER A 4 -56.05 34.09 36.30
N GLN A 5 -55.02 34.57 36.99
CA GLN A 5 -53.66 34.03 36.95
C GLN A 5 -53.59 32.80 37.87
N ALA A 6 -53.01 31.70 37.39
CA ALA A 6 -52.46 30.66 38.24
C ALA A 6 -51.03 30.37 37.76
N GLN A 7 -50.10 30.43 38.72
CA GLN A 7 -48.66 30.38 38.57
C GLN A 7 -48.13 29.03 38.03
N ASN A 8 -47.11 29.14 37.18
CA ASN A 8 -46.33 28.06 36.61
C ASN A 8 -45.57 27.26 37.69
N ALA A 9 -45.78 25.94 37.70
CA ALA A 9 -44.78 24.97 38.16
C ALA A 9 -43.87 24.60 36.96
N PRO A 10 -42.57 24.37 37.14
CA PRO A 10 -41.68 24.02 36.04
C PRO A 10 -42.01 22.62 35.51
N SER A 11 -42.48 22.55 34.26
CA SER A 11 -42.57 21.32 33.51
C SER A 11 -41.16 20.86 33.12
N THR A 12 -40.73 19.74 33.67
CA THR A 12 -39.57 18.98 33.21
C THR A 12 -39.84 18.52 31.78
N GLU A 13 -39.23 19.19 30.80
CA GLU A 13 -39.11 18.65 29.45
C GLU A 13 -38.25 17.38 29.49
N PRO A 14 -38.67 16.28 28.85
CA PRO A 14 -37.80 15.14 28.65
C PRO A 14 -36.68 15.54 27.68
N SER A 15 -35.45 15.52 28.20
CA SER A 15 -34.21 15.71 27.47
C SER A 15 -34.20 14.86 26.19
N GLN A 16 -34.06 15.53 25.04
CA GLN A 16 -33.80 14.87 23.76
C GLN A 16 -32.57 13.95 23.92
N PRO A 17 -32.64 12.68 23.48
CA PRO A 17 -31.47 11.83 23.50
C PRO A 17 -30.43 12.42 22.55
N ALA A 18 -29.26 12.74 23.11
CA ALA A 18 -28.08 13.15 22.38
C ALA A 18 -27.84 12.17 21.22
N THR A 19 -27.88 12.67 19.99
CA THR A 19 -27.45 11.96 18.80
C THR A 19 -25.98 11.59 18.99
N LYS A 20 -25.75 10.30 19.28
CA LYS A 20 -24.43 9.68 19.17
C LYS A 20 -23.89 9.99 17.76
N PRO A 21 -22.61 10.37 17.60
CA PRO A 21 -22.04 10.57 16.27
C PRO A 21 -22.23 9.27 15.48
N VAL A 22 -22.97 9.33 14.38
CA VAL A 22 -22.96 8.26 13.38
C VAL A 22 -21.53 8.19 12.88
N ALA A 23 -20.83 7.10 13.19
CA ALA A 23 -19.52 6.84 12.62
C ALA A 23 -19.64 6.97 11.10
N GLN A 24 -19.02 8.01 10.53
CA GLN A 24 -18.99 8.19 9.09
C GLN A 24 -18.33 6.94 8.51
N SER A 25 -19.08 6.21 7.70
CA SER A 25 -18.55 5.10 6.93
C SER A 25 -17.44 5.65 6.04
N ILE A 26 -16.20 5.27 6.33
CA ILE A 26 -15.06 5.57 5.45
C ILE A 26 -15.31 4.90 4.09
N SER A 27 -15.28 5.67 3.01
CA SER A 27 -15.37 5.17 1.63
C SER A 27 -14.02 4.60 1.17
N ALA A 28 -14.01 3.81 0.10
CA ALA A 28 -12.76 3.29 -0.47
C ALA A 28 -11.87 4.43 -0.96
N GLU A 29 -12.45 5.48 -1.55
CA GLU A 29 -11.72 6.68 -1.96
C GLU A 29 -11.05 7.37 -0.76
N ALA A 30 -11.78 7.55 0.35
CA ALA A 30 -11.24 8.18 1.55
C ALA A 30 -10.09 7.35 2.16
N LEU A 31 -10.24 6.02 2.21
CA LEU A 31 -9.17 5.12 2.66
C LEU A 31 -7.94 5.20 1.75
N TYR A 32 -8.13 5.21 0.43
CA TYR A 32 -7.03 5.35 -0.51
C TYR A 32 -6.30 6.68 -0.36
N LEU A 33 -7.02 7.79 -0.21
CA LEU A 33 -6.39 9.10 0.01
C LEU A 33 -5.60 9.12 1.33
N GLN A 34 -6.12 8.52 2.40
CA GLN A 34 -5.37 8.36 3.66
C GLN A 34 -4.08 7.56 3.45
N LEU A 35 -4.15 6.41 2.76
CA LEU A 35 -2.97 5.58 2.48
C LEU A 35 -1.95 6.28 1.57
N ARG A 36 -2.41 7.07 0.61
CA ARG A 36 -1.60 7.78 -0.38
C ARG A 36 -0.82 8.94 0.21
N SER A 37 -1.38 9.56 1.24
CA SER A 37 -0.92 10.85 1.73
C SER A 37 -0.64 10.80 3.24
N VAL A 38 -0.36 9.62 3.79
CA VAL A 38 -0.08 9.48 5.23
C VAL A 38 1.26 10.13 5.56
N GLY A 39 1.26 10.98 6.59
CA GLY A 39 2.45 11.65 7.11
C GLY A 39 3.07 10.91 8.29
N LEU A 40 4.13 11.50 8.85
CA LEU A 40 4.74 11.09 10.10
C LEU A 40 3.94 11.60 11.30
N ASP A 41 3.77 10.76 12.31
CA ASP A 41 3.09 11.13 13.54
C ASP A 41 4.00 11.95 14.45
N LYS A 42 3.51 13.12 14.87
CA LYS A 42 4.22 14.11 15.71
C LYS A 42 4.77 13.57 17.02
N SER A 43 4.23 12.46 17.53
CA SER A 43 4.59 11.84 18.80
C SER A 43 5.42 10.57 18.67
N ARG A 44 5.63 10.05 17.45
CA ARG A 44 6.27 8.76 17.20
C ARG A 44 7.62 8.89 16.50
N ALA A 45 8.48 9.74 17.05
CA ALA A 45 9.89 9.81 16.69
C ALA A 45 10.77 9.26 17.82
N TYR A 46 11.73 8.43 17.45
CA TYR A 46 12.52 7.64 18.39
C TYR A 46 13.97 7.55 17.95
N ARG A 47 14.87 7.48 18.93
CA ARG A 47 16.22 6.97 18.69
C ARG A 47 16.16 5.44 18.58
N ILE A 48 16.94 4.90 17.65
CA ILE A 48 17.09 3.46 17.44
C ILE A 48 18.57 3.11 17.33
N ARG A 49 18.97 2.00 17.94
CA ARG A 49 20.36 1.52 17.96
C ARG A 49 20.43 0.01 17.90
N GLU A 50 21.45 -0.49 17.22
CA GLU A 50 21.86 -1.89 17.19
C GLU A 50 20.69 -2.87 17.03
N THR A 51 19.81 -2.58 16.07
CA THR A 51 18.61 -3.38 15.83
C THR A 51 18.59 -3.91 14.41
N SER A 52 18.33 -5.19 14.27
CA SER A 52 18.12 -5.83 12.99
C SER A 52 16.74 -6.45 12.93
N PHE A 53 16.16 -6.47 11.75
CA PHE A 53 14.96 -7.24 11.47
C PHE A 53 15.08 -7.93 10.11
N ASP A 54 14.51 -9.13 10.03
CA ASP A 54 14.54 -9.95 8.85
C ASP A 54 13.16 -9.92 8.18
N ARG A 55 13.16 -9.78 6.85
CA ARG A 55 11.97 -9.99 6.02
C ARG A 55 12.30 -10.90 4.87
N ALA A 56 12.05 -12.18 5.11
CA ALA A 56 12.30 -13.27 4.19
C ALA A 56 13.77 -13.33 3.72
N ALA A 57 14.11 -12.72 2.58
CA ALA A 57 15.47 -12.69 2.05
C ALA A 57 16.26 -11.42 2.41
N PHE A 58 15.61 -10.42 3.01
CA PHE A 58 16.24 -9.18 3.44
C PHE A 58 16.65 -9.26 4.90
N HIS A 59 17.91 -8.94 5.18
CA HIS A 59 18.39 -8.64 6.52
C HIS A 59 18.72 -7.16 6.58
N ILE A 60 17.99 -6.40 7.41
CA ILE A 60 18.13 -4.95 7.52
C ILE A 60 18.57 -4.62 8.94
N THR A 61 19.66 -3.87 9.06
CA THR A 61 20.22 -3.40 10.32
C THR A 61 20.15 -1.88 10.40
N LEU A 62 19.71 -1.38 11.56
CA LEU A 62 19.68 0.02 11.94
C LEU A 62 20.68 0.19 13.09
N ASP A 63 21.90 0.64 12.78
CA ASP A 63 23.03 0.69 13.72
C ASP A 63 22.85 1.84 14.74
N ASP A 64 22.61 3.05 14.24
CA ASP A 64 22.34 4.25 15.04
C ASP A 64 21.57 5.26 14.21
N GLY A 65 20.53 5.86 14.77
CA GLY A 65 19.81 6.93 14.09
C GLY A 65 18.52 7.35 14.77
N THR A 66 17.71 8.09 14.01
CA THR A 66 16.36 8.49 14.39
C THR A 66 15.37 7.90 13.39
N ILE A 67 14.29 7.33 13.91
CA ILE A 67 13.19 6.76 13.13
C ILE A 67 11.87 7.39 13.58
N ALA A 68 11.04 7.81 12.63
CA ALA A 68 9.67 8.25 12.91
C ALA A 68 8.65 7.38 12.17
N PHE A 69 7.53 7.09 12.82
CA PHE A 69 6.46 6.25 12.27
C PHE A 69 5.30 7.09 11.73
N THR A 70 4.56 6.54 10.77
CA THR A 70 3.42 7.23 10.18
C THR A 70 2.27 7.41 11.17
N GLU A 71 1.38 8.34 10.87
CA GLU A 71 0.03 8.36 11.43
C GLU A 71 -0.70 7.03 11.15
N ASP A 72 -1.75 6.76 11.93
CA ASP A 72 -2.55 5.54 11.78
C ASP A 72 -3.49 5.66 10.58
N VAL A 73 -3.54 4.61 9.76
CA VAL A 73 -4.59 4.41 8.76
C VAL A 73 -5.39 3.18 9.17
N ALA A 74 -6.71 3.33 9.33
CA ALA A 74 -7.57 2.29 9.88
C ALA A 74 -7.02 1.65 11.19
N GLY A 75 -6.38 2.45 12.05
CA GLY A 75 -5.81 2.00 13.33
C GLY A 75 -4.46 1.27 13.23
N HIS A 76 -3.78 1.33 12.08
CA HIS A 76 -2.49 0.68 11.87
C HIS A 76 -1.42 1.67 11.40
N ILE A 77 -0.21 1.51 11.93
CA ILE A 77 0.99 2.15 11.39
C ILE A 77 1.34 1.45 10.08
N THR A 78 1.58 2.24 9.03
CA THR A 78 1.80 1.71 7.68
C THR A 78 3.16 2.12 7.11
N GLY A 79 3.99 2.83 7.87
CA GLY A 79 5.33 3.13 7.44
C GLY A 79 6.21 3.76 8.52
N ALA A 80 7.47 3.95 8.16
CA ALA A 80 8.48 4.61 8.97
C ALA A 80 9.52 5.30 8.09
N PHE A 81 10.07 6.40 8.57
CA PHE A 81 11.20 7.11 7.95
C PHE A 81 12.38 7.12 8.91
N PHE A 82 13.51 6.58 8.47
CA PHE A 82 14.76 6.48 9.23
C PHE A 82 15.84 7.36 8.60
N VAL A 83 16.63 8.02 9.45
CA VAL A 83 17.90 8.67 9.09
C VAL A 83 18.96 8.27 10.10
N GLY A 84 20.10 7.82 9.60
CA GLY A 84 21.21 7.35 10.44
C GLY A 84 22.12 6.40 9.67
N ASP A 85 22.79 5.52 10.39
CA ASP A 85 23.61 4.46 9.82
C ASP A 85 22.82 3.16 9.80
N GLY A 86 22.60 2.62 8.61
CA GLY A 86 21.98 1.31 8.43
C GLY A 86 22.68 0.51 7.34
N GLU A 87 22.42 -0.79 7.35
CA GLU A 87 23.00 -1.75 6.40
C GLU A 87 21.91 -2.71 5.93
N VAL A 88 22.01 -3.13 4.68
CA VAL A 88 21.13 -4.17 4.12
C VAL A 88 21.95 -5.26 3.46
N LEU A 89 21.50 -6.49 3.67
CA LEU A 89 22.01 -7.70 3.06
C LEU A 89 20.87 -8.43 2.33
N LEU A 90 21.11 -8.79 1.07
CA LEU A 90 20.26 -9.66 0.28
C LEU A 90 21.13 -10.64 -0.52
N VAL A 91 20.84 -11.93 -0.35
CA VAL A 91 21.54 -13.02 -1.04
C VAL A 91 20.58 -13.69 -2.04
N PRO A 92 20.69 -13.38 -3.35
CA PRO A 92 19.83 -14.03 -4.34
C PRO A 92 20.08 -15.55 -4.41
N PRO A 93 19.03 -16.37 -4.60
CA PRO A 93 19.10 -17.81 -4.35
C PRO A 93 19.87 -18.58 -5.43
N ASP A 94 19.79 -18.16 -6.69
CA ASP A 94 20.40 -18.89 -7.81
C ASP A 94 21.45 -18.09 -8.60
N LYS A 95 22.13 -18.79 -9.51
CA LYS A 95 23.25 -18.22 -10.26
C LYS A 95 22.81 -17.16 -11.27
N VAL A 96 21.58 -17.25 -11.78
CA VAL A 96 21.06 -16.30 -12.76
C VAL A 96 20.77 -14.98 -12.05
N GLU A 97 20.05 -15.05 -10.93
CA GLU A 97 19.76 -13.89 -10.10
C GLU A 97 21.03 -13.20 -9.57
N ARG A 98 22.02 -13.98 -9.11
CA ARG A 98 23.32 -13.44 -8.70
C ARG A 98 24.11 -12.81 -9.84
N ALA A 99 24.00 -13.34 -11.06
CA ALA A 99 24.66 -12.76 -12.23
C ALA A 99 24.01 -11.43 -12.65
N SER A 100 22.66 -11.35 -12.58
CA SER A 100 21.92 -10.10 -12.78
C SER A 100 22.32 -9.05 -11.74
N MET A 101 22.30 -9.41 -10.45
CA MET A 101 22.74 -8.53 -9.36
C MET A 101 24.15 -7.98 -9.60
N ALA A 102 25.09 -8.83 -10.04
CA ALA A 102 26.46 -8.43 -10.32
C ALA A 102 26.59 -7.47 -11.51
N MET A 103 25.71 -7.59 -12.52
CA MET A 103 25.69 -6.67 -13.66
C MET A 103 25.37 -5.23 -13.25
N PHE A 104 24.47 -5.05 -12.28
CA PHE A 104 24.04 -3.73 -11.83
C PHE A 104 24.85 -3.16 -10.67
N THR A 105 25.24 -4.00 -9.71
CA THR A 105 25.86 -3.56 -8.44
C THR A 105 27.37 -3.82 -8.36
N GLY A 106 27.90 -4.61 -9.29
CA GLY A 106 29.28 -5.11 -9.25
C GLY A 106 29.52 -6.29 -8.30
N ALA A 107 28.49 -6.77 -7.59
CA ALA A 107 28.59 -7.87 -6.63
C ALA A 107 27.46 -8.89 -6.80
N ALA A 108 27.73 -10.17 -6.50
CA ALA A 108 26.73 -11.24 -6.60
C ALA A 108 25.72 -11.25 -5.43
N ILE A 109 26.02 -10.49 -4.37
CA ILE A 109 25.21 -10.32 -3.16
C ILE A 109 25.07 -8.81 -2.98
N LEU A 110 23.88 -8.36 -2.62
CA LEU A 110 23.68 -6.97 -2.25
C LEU A 110 24.10 -6.82 -0.78
N GLU A 111 25.17 -6.08 -0.56
CA GLU A 111 25.60 -5.57 0.74
C GLU A 111 25.81 -4.07 0.56
N GLU A 112 24.99 -3.27 1.23
CA GLU A 112 25.00 -1.82 1.05
C GLU A 112 24.67 -1.11 2.35
N ARG A 113 25.51 -0.13 2.69
CA ARG A 113 25.23 0.83 3.77
C ARG A 113 24.35 1.94 3.25
N PHE A 114 23.33 2.33 4.00
CA PHE A 114 22.42 3.42 3.66
C PHE A 114 22.36 4.48 4.75
N VAL A 115 21.94 5.69 4.36
CA VAL A 115 21.83 6.85 5.27
C VAL A 115 20.39 7.26 5.56
N THR A 116 19.45 6.89 4.68
CA THR A 116 18.02 7.05 4.90
C THR A 116 17.28 5.82 4.41
N ALA A 117 16.14 5.55 5.04
CA ALA A 117 15.21 4.51 4.63
C ALA A 117 13.77 4.98 4.83
N TYR A 118 12.94 4.85 3.80
CA TYR A 118 11.49 4.89 3.95
C TYR A 118 10.95 3.47 3.85
N PHE A 119 10.36 3.00 4.93
CA PHE A 119 9.69 1.72 5.01
C PHE A 119 8.19 1.94 4.85
N ARG A 120 7.56 1.19 3.95
CA ARG A 120 6.11 1.06 3.85
C ARG A 120 5.73 -0.39 4.10
N PHE A 121 4.80 -0.65 5.00
CA PHE A 121 4.47 -2.02 5.40
C PHE A 121 3.01 -2.18 5.83
N ASN A 122 2.55 -3.43 5.88
CA ASN A 122 1.26 -3.84 6.43
C ASN A 122 1.41 -4.95 7.51
N ASP A 123 2.64 -5.19 7.96
CA ASP A 123 2.99 -6.28 8.86
C ASP A 123 3.39 -5.77 10.26
N GLU A 124 4.00 -6.63 11.07
CA GLU A 124 4.36 -6.36 12.45
C GLU A 124 5.68 -5.56 12.63
N THR A 125 6.21 -4.93 11.57
CA THR A 125 7.50 -4.20 11.61
C THR A 125 7.59 -3.21 12.77
N PHE A 126 6.55 -2.41 13.03
CA PHE A 126 6.58 -1.49 14.18
C PHE A 126 6.71 -2.22 15.52
N ALA A 127 5.94 -3.30 15.72
CA ALA A 127 5.94 -4.06 16.96
C ALA A 127 7.29 -4.75 17.21
N GLU A 128 7.94 -5.23 16.15
CA GLU A 128 9.27 -5.84 16.22
C GLU A 128 10.38 -4.83 16.56
N LEU A 129 10.28 -3.60 16.06
CA LEU A 129 11.24 -2.54 16.37
C LEU A 129 11.02 -1.92 17.75
N GLN A 130 9.80 -2.00 18.29
CA GLN A 130 9.39 -1.37 19.55
C GLN A 130 10.34 -1.60 20.75
N PRO A 131 10.88 -2.81 20.99
CA PRO A 131 11.82 -3.06 22.10
C PRO A 131 13.10 -2.21 22.04
N SER A 132 13.48 -1.77 20.84
CA SER A 132 14.70 -1.01 20.59
C SER A 132 14.50 0.50 20.51
N LEU A 133 13.25 0.97 20.49
CA LEU A 133 12.94 2.39 20.42
C LEU A 133 13.25 3.09 21.75
N ARG A 134 13.85 4.26 21.66
CA ARG A 134 14.11 5.17 22.79
C ARG A 134 13.56 6.55 22.46
N ALA A 135 13.23 7.35 23.46
CA ALA A 135 12.76 8.71 23.24
C ALA A 135 13.80 9.51 22.41
N ALA A 136 13.33 10.25 21.41
CA ALA A 136 14.15 11.19 20.65
C ALA A 136 13.99 12.60 21.20
N ASP A 137 15.09 13.22 21.61
CA ASP A 137 15.11 14.61 22.07
C ASP A 137 14.82 15.60 20.91
N ASP A 138 15.13 15.20 19.69
CA ASP A 138 15.04 15.94 18.43
C ASP A 138 13.83 15.51 17.55
N GLY A 139 12.86 14.81 18.13
CA GLY A 139 11.75 14.20 17.37
C GLY A 139 10.90 15.19 16.59
N SER A 140 10.62 16.38 17.13
CA SER A 140 9.81 17.41 16.46
C SER A 140 10.53 18.02 15.25
N GLU A 141 11.84 18.25 15.36
CA GLU A 141 12.68 18.75 14.26
C GLU A 141 12.79 17.70 13.14
N PHE A 142 13.04 16.45 13.52
CA PHE A 142 13.07 15.33 12.58
C PHE A 142 11.78 15.23 11.76
N ILE A 143 10.63 15.28 12.42
CA ILE A 143 9.32 15.20 11.75
C ILE A 143 9.10 16.41 10.85
N SER A 144 9.44 17.62 11.30
CA SER A 144 9.32 18.82 10.48
C SER A 144 10.15 18.73 9.20
N GLN A 145 11.31 18.08 9.25
CA GLN A 145 12.20 17.93 8.11
C GLN A 145 11.71 16.85 7.12
N TRP A 146 11.21 15.72 7.61
CA TRP A 146 10.98 14.52 6.79
C TRP A 146 9.52 14.21 6.50
N ASN A 147 8.55 14.87 7.14
CA ASN A 147 7.13 14.58 6.96
C ASN A 147 6.67 14.73 5.51
N GLU A 148 7.06 15.80 4.81
CA GLU A 148 6.69 15.99 3.40
C GLU A 148 7.33 14.91 2.50
N THR A 149 8.56 14.50 2.81
CA THR A 149 9.23 13.42 2.08
C THR A 149 8.48 12.10 2.26
N ALA A 150 8.15 11.73 3.51
CA ALA A 150 7.38 10.52 3.80
C ALA A 150 5.99 10.55 3.13
N HIS A 151 5.32 11.69 3.15
CA HIS A 151 4.03 11.91 2.50
C HIS A 151 4.08 11.66 0.99
N ASN A 152 5.10 12.20 0.31
CA ASN A 152 5.29 12.02 -1.13
C ASN A 152 5.64 10.57 -1.48
N LEU A 153 6.44 9.90 -0.63
CA LEU A 153 6.83 8.52 -0.83
C LEU A 153 5.67 7.52 -0.60
N ALA A 154 4.73 7.84 0.30
CA ALA A 154 3.57 7.00 0.59
C ALA A 154 2.69 6.71 -0.64
N GLN A 155 2.68 7.61 -1.63
CA GLN A 155 1.87 7.46 -2.84
C GLN A 155 2.22 6.19 -3.64
N ALA A 156 3.48 5.76 -3.63
CA ALA A 156 3.94 4.65 -4.48
C ALA A 156 3.21 3.34 -4.17
N ASP A 157 2.94 3.09 -2.88
CA ASP A 157 2.42 1.81 -2.39
C ASP A 157 0.94 1.89 -1.98
N ALA A 158 0.33 3.06 -2.10
CA ALA A 158 -1.03 3.33 -1.63
C ALA A 158 -2.07 2.36 -2.19
N LEU A 159 -1.95 2.05 -3.48
CA LEU A 159 -2.88 1.14 -4.15
C LEU A 159 -2.66 -0.31 -3.70
N ARG A 160 -1.41 -0.74 -3.49
CA ARG A 160 -1.09 -2.07 -2.96
C ARG A 160 -1.61 -2.24 -1.54
N LEU A 161 -1.45 -1.22 -0.70
CA LEU A 161 -1.99 -1.23 0.66
C LEU A 161 -3.52 -1.15 0.69
N LEU A 162 -4.15 -0.44 -0.26
CA LEU A 162 -5.61 -0.42 -0.36
C LEU A 162 -6.18 -1.83 -0.51
N LEU A 163 -5.51 -2.71 -1.27
CA LEU A 163 -5.95 -4.10 -1.41
C LEU A 163 -6.04 -4.80 -0.06
N SER A 164 -5.00 -4.69 0.77
CA SER A 164 -4.97 -5.24 2.12
C SER A 164 -5.97 -4.56 3.06
N PHE A 165 -6.04 -3.23 3.02
CA PHE A 165 -6.82 -2.43 3.97
C PHE A 165 -8.31 -2.34 3.63
N SER A 166 -8.70 -2.72 2.41
CA SER A 166 -10.11 -2.77 1.99
C SER A 166 -10.97 -3.66 2.90
N GLN A 167 -10.38 -4.66 3.55
CA GLN A 167 -11.05 -5.50 4.54
C GLN A 167 -11.57 -4.73 5.76
N PHE A 168 -11.03 -3.53 6.03
CA PHE A 168 -11.42 -2.68 7.16
C PHE A 168 -12.55 -1.70 6.84
N LEU A 169 -12.96 -1.59 5.58
CA LEU A 169 -14.09 -0.75 5.21
C LEU A 169 -15.37 -1.27 5.90
N PRO A 170 -16.36 -0.42 6.17
CA PRO A 170 -17.65 -0.90 6.66
C PRO A 170 -18.34 -1.75 5.59
N VAL A 171 -19.05 -2.80 6.02
CA VAL A 171 -19.94 -3.61 5.17
C VAL A 171 -21.37 -3.16 5.40
N ALA A 172 -22.10 -2.80 4.34
CA ALA A 172 -23.47 -2.32 4.46
C ALA A 172 -24.37 -3.36 5.15
N GLY A 173 -25.06 -2.96 6.22
CA GLY A 173 -25.95 -3.85 6.97
C GLY A 173 -25.25 -4.78 7.97
N GLN A 174 -23.92 -4.75 8.10
CA GLN A 174 -23.21 -5.40 9.19
C GLN A 174 -22.72 -4.36 10.20
N PRO A 175 -22.82 -4.62 11.52
CA PRO A 175 -22.20 -3.77 12.52
C PRO A 175 -20.70 -3.73 12.27
N SER A 176 -20.11 -2.54 12.23
CA SER A 176 -18.66 -2.37 12.17
C SER A 176 -18.05 -3.11 13.35
N VAL A 177 -17.33 -4.20 13.07
CA VAL A 177 -16.63 -4.96 14.11
C VAL A 177 -15.38 -4.16 14.44
N ALA A 178 -15.53 -3.18 15.33
CA ALA A 178 -14.41 -2.41 15.83
C ALA A 178 -13.49 -3.33 16.63
N GLY A 179 -12.34 -3.65 16.03
CA GLY A 179 -11.22 -4.33 16.69
C GLY A 179 -11.19 -5.84 16.48
N ASN A 180 -10.11 -6.30 15.85
CA ASN A 180 -9.55 -7.67 15.75
C ASN A 180 -9.46 -8.30 14.36
N ASN A 181 -9.83 -7.62 13.27
CA ASN A 181 -9.34 -8.07 11.97
C ASN A 181 -7.84 -7.77 11.91
N SER A 182 -6.99 -8.78 12.03
CA SER A 182 -5.59 -8.67 11.67
C SER A 182 -5.46 -8.88 10.17
N ILE A 183 -4.49 -8.22 9.53
CA ILE A 183 -4.11 -8.56 8.17
C ILE A 183 -3.66 -10.04 8.16
N SER A 184 -4.10 -10.80 7.16
CA SER A 184 -3.79 -12.22 7.05
C SER A 184 -2.27 -12.42 7.00
N ASN A 185 -1.77 -13.49 7.61
CA ASN A 185 -0.36 -13.87 7.47
C ASN A 185 0.05 -14.19 6.02
N GLU A 186 -0.93 -14.39 5.13
CA GLU A 186 -0.73 -14.61 3.71
C GLU A 186 -0.65 -13.30 2.89
N ASP A 187 -0.96 -12.15 3.50
CA ASP A 187 -0.88 -10.82 2.90
C ASP A 187 0.11 -9.95 3.68
N ARG A 188 1.40 -10.21 3.49
CA ARG A 188 2.49 -9.42 4.07
C ARG A 188 3.22 -8.65 3.00
N PHE A 189 3.48 -7.39 3.29
CA PHE A 189 4.12 -6.43 2.41
C PHE A 189 5.12 -5.58 3.21
N LEU A 190 6.34 -5.47 2.69
CA LEU A 190 7.33 -4.48 3.06
C LEU A 190 7.97 -3.94 1.79
N HIS A 191 7.93 -2.63 1.62
CA HIS A 191 8.76 -1.91 0.68
C HIS A 191 9.74 -1.02 1.46
N ALA A 192 11.03 -1.14 1.15
CA ALA A 192 12.07 -0.28 1.68
C ALA A 192 12.73 0.51 0.54
N ARG A 193 12.53 1.83 0.53
CA ARG A 193 13.29 2.76 -0.31
C ARG A 193 14.49 3.27 0.47
N LEU A 194 15.69 2.92 0.01
CA LEU A 194 16.95 3.17 0.71
C LEU A 194 17.81 4.17 -0.05
N GLN A 195 18.46 5.09 0.67
CA GLN A 195 19.54 5.91 0.13
C GLN A 195 20.89 5.26 0.47
N GLY A 196 21.39 4.41 -0.43
CA GLY A 196 22.72 3.79 -0.32
C GLY A 196 23.84 4.82 -0.40
N ARG A 197 24.97 4.52 0.26
CA ARG A 197 26.19 5.32 0.24
C ARG A 197 26.96 5.20 -1.08
N ARG A 198 26.83 4.07 -1.76
CA ARG A 198 27.52 3.74 -3.02
C ARG A 198 26.54 3.56 -4.16
N LEU A 199 25.40 2.89 -3.93
CA LEU A 199 24.45 2.54 -4.99
C LEU A 199 23.41 3.64 -5.29
N GLY A 200 23.38 4.72 -4.52
CA GLY A 200 22.35 5.77 -4.64
C GLY A 200 21.00 5.31 -4.08
N THR A 201 19.90 5.90 -4.55
CA THR A 201 18.56 5.47 -4.13
C THR A 201 18.17 4.16 -4.80
N PHE A 202 17.70 3.17 -4.05
CA PHE A 202 17.21 1.90 -4.59
C PHE A 202 16.06 1.36 -3.72
N ASP A 203 15.30 0.42 -4.27
CA ASP A 203 14.09 -0.11 -3.66
C ASP A 203 14.21 -1.63 -3.44
N LEU A 204 13.70 -2.09 -2.30
CA LEU A 204 13.59 -3.50 -1.92
C LEU A 204 12.12 -3.82 -1.64
N TYR A 205 11.59 -4.85 -2.28
CA TYR A 205 10.20 -5.26 -2.16
C TYR A 205 10.10 -6.70 -1.64
N TYR A 206 9.31 -6.86 -0.58
CA TYR A 206 8.79 -8.12 -0.08
C TYR A 206 7.27 -8.05 -0.16
N ASP A 207 6.66 -8.86 -1.02
CA ASP A 207 5.21 -8.92 -1.18
C ASP A 207 4.76 -10.37 -1.33
N LEU A 208 4.14 -10.94 -0.29
CA LEU A 208 3.64 -12.31 -0.32
C LEU A 208 2.52 -12.53 -1.33
N ALA A 209 1.86 -11.47 -1.76
CA ALA A 209 0.81 -11.55 -2.76
C ALA A 209 1.36 -11.51 -4.20
N ALA A 210 2.65 -11.18 -4.39
CA ALA A 210 3.28 -11.18 -5.71
C ALA A 210 3.74 -12.61 -6.12
N THR A 211 3.85 -12.84 -7.43
CA THR A 211 4.41 -14.10 -7.99
C THR A 211 5.87 -14.26 -7.59
N GLU A 212 6.67 -13.24 -7.83
CA GLU A 212 8.02 -13.10 -7.29
C GLU A 212 7.94 -12.22 -6.03
N GLN A 213 7.99 -12.87 -4.86
CA GLN A 213 7.77 -12.17 -3.60
C GLN A 213 8.93 -11.27 -3.21
N ILE A 214 10.12 -11.49 -3.77
CA ILE A 214 11.32 -10.71 -3.48
C ILE A 214 11.78 -10.03 -4.75
N TRP A 215 12.07 -8.74 -4.65
CA TRP A 215 12.76 -8.01 -5.72
C TRP A 215 13.58 -6.84 -5.15
N ALA A 216 14.72 -6.56 -5.80
CA ALA A 216 15.51 -5.36 -5.59
C ALA A 216 15.81 -4.66 -6.91
N GLY A 217 15.81 -3.33 -6.92
CA GLY A 217 16.14 -2.57 -8.12
C GLY A 217 16.26 -1.08 -7.89
N GLN A 218 16.46 -0.34 -8.97
CA GLN A 218 16.64 1.11 -8.93
C GLN A 218 15.90 1.80 -10.07
N LEU A 219 15.18 2.88 -9.76
CA LEU A 219 14.67 3.80 -10.76
C LEU A 219 15.82 4.64 -11.33
N ARG A 220 16.00 4.62 -12.65
CA ARG A 220 17.00 5.38 -13.38
C ARG A 220 16.32 6.23 -14.45
N THR A 221 16.76 7.47 -14.60
CA THR A 221 16.31 8.33 -15.69
C THR A 221 17.40 8.36 -16.77
N VAL A 222 17.03 7.98 -17.99
CA VAL A 222 17.90 8.03 -19.18
C VAL A 222 17.18 8.89 -20.22
N GLU A 223 17.82 9.97 -20.66
CA GLU A 223 17.26 10.93 -21.63
C GLU A 223 15.84 11.43 -21.28
N GLY A 224 15.60 11.68 -19.99
CA GLY A 224 14.30 12.14 -19.48
C GLY A 224 13.22 11.04 -19.39
N THR A 225 13.56 9.79 -19.70
CA THR A 225 12.66 8.63 -19.55
C THR A 225 13.08 7.80 -18.34
N GLY A 226 12.14 7.52 -17.44
CA GLY A 226 12.35 6.59 -16.32
C GLY A 226 12.41 5.13 -16.79
N TYR A 227 13.36 4.38 -16.26
CA TYR A 227 13.54 2.94 -16.39
C TYR A 227 13.74 2.35 -15.00
N PHE A 228 13.08 1.24 -14.71
CA PHE A 228 13.36 0.50 -13.49
C PHE A 228 14.35 -0.64 -13.78
N ASP A 229 15.57 -0.49 -13.28
CA ASP A 229 16.60 -1.52 -13.36
C ASP A 229 16.34 -2.57 -12.27
N VAL A 230 15.84 -3.73 -12.68
CA VAL A 230 15.60 -4.88 -11.81
C VAL A 230 16.91 -5.62 -11.61
N TRP A 231 17.46 -5.60 -10.39
CA TRP A 231 18.73 -6.24 -10.07
C TRP A 231 18.57 -7.73 -9.84
N THR A 232 17.51 -8.11 -9.11
CA THR A 232 17.12 -9.51 -8.87
C THR A 232 15.63 -9.57 -8.55
N ALA A 233 14.94 -10.61 -8.99
CA ALA A 233 13.56 -10.88 -8.62
C ALA A 233 13.34 -12.39 -8.55
N PHE A 234 12.72 -12.89 -7.47
CA PHE A 234 12.54 -14.32 -7.28
C PHE A 234 11.43 -14.67 -6.29
N ALA A 235 10.91 -15.88 -6.43
CA ALA A 235 9.97 -16.47 -5.48
C ALA A 235 10.70 -17.13 -4.29
N LEU A 236 10.14 -17.02 -3.08
CA LEU A 236 10.70 -17.60 -1.85
C LEU A 236 10.64 -19.13 -1.84
N ASN A 237 9.66 -19.72 -2.54
CA ASN A 237 9.49 -21.16 -2.67
C ASN A 237 9.16 -21.52 -4.11
N ARG A 238 10.04 -22.26 -4.81
CA ARG A 238 9.75 -22.75 -6.18
C ARG A 238 8.50 -23.63 -6.30
N ALA A 239 8.04 -24.21 -5.19
CA ALA A 239 6.89 -25.12 -5.12
C ALA A 239 5.58 -24.44 -4.69
N ALA A 240 5.62 -23.19 -4.21
CA ALA A 240 4.43 -22.48 -3.76
C ALA A 240 3.99 -21.51 -4.86
N GLN A 241 3.29 -22.02 -5.86
CA GLN A 241 2.38 -21.19 -6.65
C GLN A 241 1.28 -20.74 -5.69
N ARG A 242 1.31 -19.47 -5.28
CA ARG A 242 0.38 -18.87 -4.31
C ARG A 242 -0.32 -17.65 -4.93
N PRO A 243 -1.43 -17.17 -4.33
CA PRO A 243 -2.37 -16.26 -4.97
C PRO A 243 -1.72 -14.96 -5.41
N GLN A 244 -2.29 -14.38 -6.47
CA GLN A 244 -1.63 -13.44 -7.33
C GLN A 244 -2.14 -12.03 -7.14
N VAL A 245 -1.20 -11.11 -7.04
CA VAL A 245 -1.37 -9.69 -7.17
C VAL A 245 -0.42 -9.22 -8.25
N VAL A 246 -0.91 -8.34 -9.12
CA VAL A 246 -0.08 -7.65 -10.11
C VAL A 246 1.07 -7.00 -9.36
N ASN A 247 2.29 -7.44 -9.65
CA ASN A 247 3.45 -6.69 -9.16
C ASN A 247 3.45 -5.36 -9.91
N THR A 248 3.07 -4.29 -9.19
CA THR A 248 2.84 -2.95 -9.74
C THR A 248 4.10 -2.34 -10.34
N VAL A 249 5.28 -2.94 -10.11
CA VAL A 249 6.54 -2.49 -10.68
C VAL A 249 7.05 -3.37 -11.82
N THR A 250 7.05 -4.69 -11.67
CA THR A 250 7.53 -5.57 -12.75
C THR A 250 6.50 -5.74 -13.88
N GLY A 251 5.22 -5.40 -13.63
CA GLY A 251 4.13 -5.58 -14.60
C GLY A 251 3.83 -7.05 -14.88
N GLU A 252 4.21 -7.94 -13.95
CA GLU A 252 3.90 -9.35 -14.03
C GLU A 252 2.42 -9.61 -13.73
N VAL A 253 1.74 -10.12 -14.76
CA VAL A 253 0.37 -10.63 -14.70
C VAL A 253 0.45 -12.15 -14.59
N GLY A 254 0.26 -12.68 -13.39
CA GLY A 254 -0.09 -14.09 -13.19
C GLY A 254 -1.61 -14.26 -13.12
N GLY A 255 -2.15 -15.41 -13.59
CA GLY A 255 -3.59 -15.77 -13.54
C GLY A 255 -4.01 -16.85 -12.50
N PRO A 256 -5.25 -16.82 -11.97
CA PRO A 256 -5.60 -16.72 -10.52
C PRO A 256 -5.83 -18.02 -9.73
N ASP A 257 -5.75 -17.90 -8.39
CA ASP A 257 -6.38 -18.82 -7.41
C ASP A 257 -7.38 -18.17 -6.43
N ALA A 258 -7.43 -16.83 -6.27
CA ALA A 258 -8.39 -16.16 -5.36
C ALA A 258 -9.72 -15.79 -6.03
N ILE A 259 -9.70 -15.40 -7.31
CA ILE A 259 -10.90 -15.15 -8.13
C ILE A 259 -10.67 -15.67 -9.54
N SER A 260 -11.53 -16.54 -10.05
CA SER A 260 -11.47 -16.95 -11.46
C SER A 260 -12.51 -16.22 -12.30
N CYS A 261 -12.11 -15.66 -13.44
CA CYS A 261 -13.04 -15.18 -14.45
C CYS A 261 -13.44 -16.36 -15.34
N SER A 262 -14.69 -16.82 -15.23
CA SER A 262 -15.21 -17.98 -15.99
C SER A 262 -15.67 -17.60 -17.39
N SER A 263 -16.16 -16.37 -17.59
CA SER A 263 -16.50 -15.83 -18.90
C SER A 263 -16.46 -14.30 -18.91
N TYR A 264 -16.27 -13.72 -20.10
CA TYR A 264 -16.36 -12.28 -20.30
C TYR A 264 -16.96 -11.93 -21.67
N GLN A 265 -17.58 -10.76 -21.74
CA GLN A 265 -18.07 -10.15 -22.97
C GLN A 265 -17.64 -8.68 -23.02
N ILE A 266 -17.02 -8.27 -24.12
CA ILE A 266 -16.66 -6.87 -24.36
C ILE A 266 -17.43 -6.39 -25.59
N LYS A 267 -18.24 -5.36 -25.41
CA LYS A 267 -18.92 -4.64 -26.49
C LYS A 267 -18.26 -3.29 -26.64
N THR A 268 -17.90 -2.94 -27.86
CA THR A 268 -17.17 -1.71 -28.16
C THR A 268 -17.82 -0.99 -29.33
N GLU A 269 -18.01 0.32 -29.17
CA GLU A 269 -18.45 1.22 -30.22
C GLU A 269 -17.33 2.25 -30.47
N VAL A 270 -16.76 2.21 -31.68
CA VAL A 270 -15.77 3.21 -32.12
C VAL A 270 -16.51 4.42 -32.67
N LYS A 271 -16.29 5.59 -32.06
CA LYS A 271 -16.84 6.88 -32.47
C LYS A 271 -15.70 7.76 -33.02
N PRO A 272 -15.52 7.82 -34.36
CA PRO A 272 -14.42 8.57 -34.96
C PRO A 272 -14.40 10.06 -34.53
N PRO A 273 -13.22 10.72 -34.50
CA PRO A 273 -11.91 10.17 -34.82
C PRO A 273 -11.20 9.49 -33.64
N THR A 274 -11.58 9.77 -32.39
CA THR A 274 -10.80 9.40 -31.20
C THR A 274 -11.62 8.94 -30.00
N ARG A 275 -12.93 8.70 -30.14
CA ARG A 275 -13.76 8.22 -29.04
C ARG A 275 -14.03 6.73 -29.17
N LEU A 276 -14.04 6.07 -28.02
CA LEU A 276 -14.37 4.66 -27.87
C LEU A 276 -15.33 4.55 -26.68
N ASP A 277 -16.51 3.99 -26.90
CA ASP A 277 -17.38 3.58 -25.80
C ASP A 277 -17.29 2.05 -25.65
N VAL A 278 -17.06 1.59 -24.43
CA VAL A 278 -16.85 0.17 -24.11
C VAL A 278 -17.76 -0.24 -22.97
N GLN A 279 -18.40 -1.39 -23.11
CA GLN A 279 -19.07 -2.09 -22.03
C GLN A 279 -18.43 -3.47 -21.90
N ALA A 280 -17.82 -3.74 -20.75
CA ALA A 280 -17.27 -5.05 -20.40
C ALA A 280 -18.14 -5.69 -19.31
N SER A 281 -18.45 -6.97 -19.49
CA SER A 281 -19.17 -7.80 -18.51
C SER A 281 -18.31 -9.02 -18.22
N LEU A 282 -18.06 -9.28 -16.93
CA LEU A 282 -17.23 -10.39 -16.47
C LEU A 282 -18.04 -11.24 -15.51
N GLN A 283 -17.97 -12.57 -15.67
CA GLN A 283 -18.42 -13.52 -14.66
C GLN A 283 -17.20 -13.95 -13.85
N MET A 284 -17.26 -13.71 -12.55
CA MET A 284 -16.16 -13.95 -11.62
C MET A 284 -16.63 -14.86 -10.50
N GLU A 285 -15.79 -15.81 -10.11
CA GLU A 285 -16.02 -16.73 -9.01
C GLU A 285 -14.96 -16.50 -7.94
N VAL A 286 -15.40 -16.18 -6.71
CA VAL A 286 -14.52 -16.02 -5.56
C VAL A 286 -14.14 -17.41 -5.04
N ARG A 287 -12.84 -17.70 -5.07
CA ARG A 287 -12.25 -18.97 -4.59
C ARG A 287 -11.68 -18.84 -3.19
N GLN A 288 -11.20 -17.66 -2.81
CA GLN A 288 -10.71 -17.34 -1.47
C GLN A 288 -11.32 -16.01 -1.00
N GLY A 289 -11.87 -15.96 0.22
CA GLY A 289 -12.46 -14.76 0.81
C GLY A 289 -11.44 -13.89 1.53
N GLY A 290 -11.83 -12.66 1.89
CA GLY A 290 -11.05 -11.73 2.72
C GLY A 290 -10.57 -10.48 2.00
N GLN A 291 -10.20 -10.60 0.72
CA GLN A 291 -9.92 -9.44 -0.13
C GLN A 291 -11.22 -8.80 -0.61
N ARG A 292 -11.36 -7.48 -0.40
CA ARG A 292 -12.50 -6.70 -0.87
C ARG A 292 -12.16 -5.79 -2.04
N ALA A 293 -10.92 -5.78 -2.50
CA ALA A 293 -10.53 -5.00 -3.66
C ALA A 293 -9.86 -5.87 -4.73
N LEU A 294 -10.21 -5.62 -5.99
CA LEU A 294 -9.65 -6.29 -7.17
C LEU A 294 -8.94 -5.30 -8.07
N LEU A 295 -7.76 -5.68 -8.52
CA LEU A 295 -6.93 -4.84 -9.37
C LEU A 295 -7.05 -5.26 -10.84
N PHE A 296 -7.27 -4.28 -11.70
CA PHE A 296 -7.34 -4.42 -13.15
C PHE A 296 -6.32 -3.50 -13.81
N GLU A 297 -5.81 -3.92 -14.96
CA GLU A 297 -5.05 -3.05 -15.85
C GLU A 297 -5.97 -2.50 -16.93
N LEU A 298 -5.89 -1.20 -17.18
CA LEU A 298 -6.67 -0.53 -18.21
C LEU A 298 -5.77 0.45 -18.96
N SER A 299 -5.97 0.63 -20.27
CA SER A 299 -5.25 1.69 -20.98
C SER A 299 -5.54 3.06 -20.36
N ARG A 300 -4.52 3.91 -20.22
CA ARG A 300 -4.64 5.27 -19.66
C ARG A 300 -5.61 6.18 -20.42
N PHE A 301 -5.93 5.82 -21.67
CA PHE A 301 -6.87 6.55 -22.50
C PHE A 301 -8.33 6.15 -22.27
N LEU A 302 -8.58 5.10 -21.48
CA LEU A 302 -9.92 4.66 -21.12
C LEU A 302 -10.24 5.15 -19.70
N GLN A 303 -11.33 5.88 -19.58
CA GLN A 303 -11.82 6.42 -18.31
C GLN A 303 -13.06 5.63 -17.90
N ILE A 304 -13.05 5.07 -16.70
CA ILE A 304 -14.20 4.32 -16.17
C ILE A 304 -15.31 5.31 -15.81
N LYS A 305 -16.50 5.08 -16.37
CA LYS A 305 -17.70 5.88 -16.06
C LYS A 305 -18.46 5.32 -14.87
N GLN A 306 -18.57 3.99 -14.79
CA GLN A 306 -19.33 3.29 -13.77
C GLN A 306 -18.89 1.83 -13.70
N VAL A 307 -19.00 1.25 -12.50
CA VAL A 307 -18.80 -0.18 -12.25
C VAL A 307 -19.99 -0.67 -11.43
N GLU A 308 -20.51 -1.85 -11.77
CA GLU A 308 -21.58 -2.51 -11.03
C GLU A 308 -21.24 -4.00 -10.84
N ALA A 309 -21.64 -4.57 -9.71
CA ALA A 309 -21.65 -6.01 -9.45
C ALA A 309 -23.03 -6.41 -8.92
N ASP A 310 -23.63 -7.45 -9.52
CA ASP A 310 -24.96 -7.95 -9.16
C ASP A 310 -26.03 -6.85 -9.04
N GLY A 311 -25.98 -5.88 -9.97
CA GLY A 311 -26.90 -4.73 -10.03
C GLY A 311 -26.65 -3.63 -9.00
N HIS A 312 -25.57 -3.70 -8.23
CA HIS A 312 -25.18 -2.69 -7.24
C HIS A 312 -23.93 -1.94 -7.71
N PRO A 313 -23.89 -0.59 -7.58
CA PRO A 313 -22.71 0.18 -7.93
C PRO A 313 -21.54 -0.17 -7.01
N LEU A 314 -20.33 -0.24 -7.59
CA LEU A 314 -19.09 -0.42 -6.86
C LEU A 314 -18.26 0.86 -6.86
N GLU A 315 -17.55 1.10 -5.75
CA GLU A 315 -16.49 2.09 -5.71
C GLU A 315 -15.29 1.60 -6.52
N PHE A 316 -14.61 2.52 -7.21
CA PHE A 316 -13.39 2.22 -7.93
C PHE A 316 -12.36 3.34 -7.81
N ILE A 317 -11.09 2.99 -7.90
CA ILE A 317 -9.96 3.92 -7.91
C ILE A 317 -9.14 3.65 -9.15
N GLN A 318 -9.05 4.65 -10.03
CA GLN A 318 -8.21 4.60 -11.22
C GLN A 318 -6.97 5.47 -10.98
N ASN A 319 -5.79 4.83 -11.01
CA ASN A 319 -4.51 5.48 -10.76
C ASN A 319 -3.54 5.22 -11.90
N GLN A 320 -2.66 6.19 -12.17
CA GLN A 320 -1.57 5.96 -13.12
C GLN A 320 -0.61 4.90 -12.59
N ALA A 321 -0.07 4.10 -13.49
CA ALA A 321 1.02 3.20 -13.15
C ALA A 321 2.24 3.99 -12.64
N LEU A 322 3.02 3.38 -11.75
CA LEU A 322 4.24 4.01 -11.24
C LEU A 322 5.24 4.26 -12.39
N GLU A 323 5.94 5.38 -12.33
CA GLU A 323 6.90 5.77 -13.38
C GLU A 323 8.04 4.73 -13.50
N GLY A 324 8.53 4.52 -14.72
CA GLY A 324 9.62 3.58 -15.01
C GLY A 324 9.24 2.11 -15.04
N THR A 325 8.02 1.76 -14.60
CA THR A 325 7.49 0.40 -14.62
C THR A 325 7.11 -0.07 -16.03
N GLN A 326 7.07 -1.38 -16.24
CA GLN A 326 6.60 -1.94 -17.52
C GLN A 326 5.15 -1.54 -17.83
N LEU A 327 4.32 -1.43 -16.79
CA LEU A 327 2.93 -1.02 -16.92
C LEU A 327 2.80 0.42 -17.44
N ALA A 328 3.57 1.35 -16.87
CA ALA A 328 3.61 2.73 -17.35
C ALA A 328 4.12 2.83 -18.79
N ARG A 329 5.07 1.99 -19.20
CA ARG A 329 5.59 1.96 -20.57
C ARG A 329 4.58 1.41 -21.58
N ARG A 330 3.73 0.46 -21.19
CA ARG A 330 2.62 -0.05 -22.03
C ARG A 330 1.50 0.96 -22.21
N GLY A 331 1.51 2.07 -21.47
CA GLY A 331 0.45 3.06 -21.52
C GLY A 331 -0.78 2.65 -20.71
N ASN A 332 -0.61 1.77 -19.73
CA ASN A 332 -1.69 1.30 -18.87
C ASN A 332 -1.66 2.00 -17.51
N ASP A 333 -2.84 2.10 -16.93
CA ASP A 333 -3.16 2.55 -15.58
C ASP A 333 -3.69 1.34 -14.78
N LEU A 334 -3.72 1.49 -13.47
CA LEU A 334 -4.28 0.51 -12.55
C LEU A 334 -5.66 0.96 -12.07
N VAL A 335 -6.57 0.00 -11.97
CA VAL A 335 -7.93 0.21 -11.48
C VAL A 335 -8.20 -0.75 -10.34
N ALA A 336 -8.44 -0.26 -9.14
CA ALA A 336 -8.96 -1.05 -8.03
C ALA A 336 -10.49 -0.95 -8.00
N LEU A 337 -11.19 -2.08 -8.02
CA LEU A 337 -12.64 -2.19 -7.77
C LEU A 337 -12.86 -2.65 -6.34
N VAL A 338 -13.70 -1.97 -5.57
CA VAL A 338 -13.92 -2.30 -4.15
C VAL A 338 -15.33 -2.84 -3.94
N PHE A 339 -15.40 -4.05 -3.42
CA PHE A 339 -16.60 -4.82 -3.13
C PHE A 339 -17.09 -4.56 -1.70
N PRO A 340 -18.42 -4.62 -1.49
CA PRO A 340 -19.05 -4.29 -0.22
C PRO A 340 -18.67 -5.22 0.93
#